data_AF-I0L7Y9-F1
#
_entry.id   AF-I0L7Y9-F1
#
_cell.length_a   1.000
_cell.length_b   1.000
_cell.length_c   1.000
_cell.angle_alpha   90.00
_cell.angle_beta   90.00
_cell.angle_gamma   90.00
#
_symmetry.space_group_name_H-M   'P 1'
#
loop_
_entity.id
_entity.type
_entity.pdbx_description
1 polymer ?
#
loop_
_entity_poly.entity_id
_entity_poly.type
_entity_poly.pdbx_seq_one_letter_code
_entity_poly.pdbx_strand_id
1 'polypeptide(L)'
;MTSETAPRRRRTKRVLVAVAVTVGLLSCLWVLWFLSLRVFGDEGALPPKSRLPEVPAGASVVDESTECASGGCWRQLTVAPAAGQTPEDLAREMGLTEERKLPPTLFDPGSVYVGARVADGRLIVHVGYE
;
A
#
# COMPACT_ATOMS: atom_id res chain seq x y z
N MET A 1 26.68 21.71 -47.61
CA MET A 1 25.92 20.79 -46.74
C MET A 1 26.69 20.61 -45.44
N THR A 2 26.48 21.49 -44.47
CA THR A 2 27.28 21.55 -43.23
C THR A 2 26.44 21.15 -42.03
N SER A 3 26.74 19.96 -41.51
CA SER A 3 26.63 19.46 -40.14
C SER A 3 25.81 20.29 -39.12
N GLU A 4 24.50 20.08 -39.06
CA GLU A 4 23.66 20.44 -37.89
C GLU A 4 23.63 19.33 -36.80
N THR A 5 24.31 18.21 -36.99
CA THR A 5 24.15 17.00 -36.15
C THR A 5 24.98 17.00 -34.84
N ALA A 6 26.03 17.81 -34.75
CA ALA A 6 26.96 17.79 -33.61
C ALA A 6 26.38 18.28 -32.27
N PRO A 7 25.67 19.42 -32.18
CA PRO A 7 25.10 19.90 -30.91
C PRO A 7 23.95 19.00 -30.43
N ARG A 8 23.15 18.47 -31.36
CA ARG A 8 22.05 17.54 -31.07
C ARG A 8 22.56 16.25 -30.44
N ARG A 9 23.63 15.65 -30.98
CA ARG A 9 24.23 14.41 -30.44
C ARG A 9 24.82 14.58 -29.04
N ARG A 10 25.45 15.73 -28.74
CA ARG A 10 25.96 16.04 -27.38
C ARG A 10 24.83 16.24 -26.38
N ARG A 11 23.74 16.92 -26.78
CA ARG A 11 22.54 17.10 -25.95
C ARG A 11 21.86 15.75 -25.68
N THR A 12 21.69 14.91 -26.69
CA THR A 12 21.13 13.55 -26.53
C THR A 12 21.98 12.70 -25.59
N LYS A 13 23.32 12.72 -25.71
CA LYS A 13 24.20 12.00 -24.77
C LYS A 13 24.05 12.48 -23.32
N ARG A 14 23.98 13.80 -23.11
CA ARG A 14 23.75 14.36 -21.76
C ARG A 14 22.38 13.97 -21.20
N VAL A 15 21.33 13.98 -22.01
CA VAL A 15 20.00 13.52 -21.61
C VAL A 15 20.02 12.04 -21.26
N LEU A 16 20.66 11.19 -22.07
CA LEU A 16 20.77 9.76 -21.77
C LEU A 16 21.53 9.49 -20.48
N VAL A 17 22.64 10.21 -20.24
CA VAL A 17 23.40 10.09 -18.97
C VAL A 17 22.54 10.56 -17.80
N ALA A 18 21.85 11.69 -17.93
CA ALA A 18 20.96 12.19 -16.87
C ALA A 18 19.86 11.18 -16.56
N VAL A 19 19.18 10.64 -17.57
CA VAL A 19 18.15 9.61 -17.41
C VAL A 19 18.71 8.36 -16.73
N ALA A 20 19.88 7.87 -17.16
CA ALA A 20 20.51 6.69 -16.57
C ALA A 20 20.85 6.91 -15.08
N VAL A 21 21.40 8.09 -14.74
CA VAL A 21 21.70 8.46 -13.35
C VAL A 21 20.41 8.56 -12.53
N THR A 22 19.37 9.20 -13.05
CA THR A 22 18.08 9.33 -12.36
C THR A 22 17.45 7.96 -12.11
N VAL A 23 17.41 7.08 -13.12
CA VAL A 23 16.89 5.72 -12.96
C VAL A 23 17.72 4.94 -11.94
N GLY A 24 19.05 5.01 -12.00
CA GLY A 24 19.93 4.36 -11.03
C GLY A 24 19.69 4.81 -9.59
N LEU A 25 19.57 6.12 -9.37
CA LEU A 25 19.25 6.67 -8.05
C LEU A 25 17.88 6.22 -7.54
N LEU A 26 16.84 6.25 -8.40
CA LEU A 26 15.51 5.78 -8.03
C LEU A 26 15.51 4.29 -7.68
N SER A 27 16.25 3.46 -8.42
CA SER A 27 16.40 2.03 -8.11
C SER A 27 17.11 1.81 -6.77
N CYS A 28 18.18 2.55 -6.47
CA CYS A 28 18.85 2.45 -5.18
C CYS A 28 17.94 2.86 -4.02
N LEU A 29 17.20 3.97 -4.16
CA LEU A 29 16.24 4.42 -3.15
C LEU A 29 15.13 3.38 -2.92
N TRP A 30 14.63 2.77 -3.99
CA TRP A 30 13.60 1.73 -3.89
C TRP A 30 14.10 0.49 -3.14
N VAL A 31 15.34 0.03 -3.42
CA VAL A 31 15.95 -1.10 -2.71
C VAL A 31 16.21 -0.77 -1.24
N LEU A 32 16.73 0.42 -0.94
CA LEU A 32 16.95 0.86 0.45
C LEU A 32 15.64 0.93 1.23
N TRP A 33 14.57 1.42 0.61
CA TRP A 33 13.26 1.46 1.23
C TRP A 33 12.71 0.06 1.50
N PHE A 34 12.83 -0.87 0.54
CA PHE A 34 12.46 -2.27 0.74
C PHE A 34 13.23 -2.92 1.89
N LEU A 35 14.56 -2.74 1.93
CA LEU A 35 15.39 -3.27 3.01
C LEU A 35 15.01 -2.67 4.37
N SER A 36 14.69 -1.37 4.41
CA SER A 36 14.21 -0.71 5.62
C SER A 36 12.90 -1.32 6.12
N LEU A 37 11.91 -1.52 5.23
CA LEU A 37 10.65 -2.17 5.61
C LEU A 37 10.85 -3.61 6.11
N ARG A 38 11.85 -4.33 5.60
CA ARG A 38 12.17 -5.68 6.07
C ARG A 38 12.85 -5.72 7.44
N VAL A 39 13.50 -4.64 7.85
CA VAL A 39 14.25 -4.55 9.11
C VAL A 39 13.45 -3.84 10.21
N PHE A 40 12.61 -2.88 9.85
CA PHE A 40 11.89 -1.99 10.77
C PHE A 40 10.37 -2.01 10.57
N GLY A 41 9.85 -2.93 9.75
CA GLY A 41 8.42 -3.00 9.41
C GLY A 41 7.52 -3.21 10.62
N ASP A 42 8.04 -3.93 11.62
CA ASP A 42 7.42 -4.25 12.90
C ASP A 42 7.54 -3.12 13.95
N GLU A 43 8.42 -2.13 13.77
CA GLU A 43 8.66 -1.09 14.79
C GLU A 43 7.86 0.22 14.58
N GLY A 44 6.95 0.27 13.60
CA GLY A 44 6.11 1.46 13.39
C GLY A 44 5.71 1.75 11.95
N ALA A 45 6.13 0.91 11.00
CA ALA A 45 5.76 1.10 9.61
C ALA A 45 4.28 0.77 9.40
N LEU A 46 3.61 1.56 8.56
CA LEU A 46 2.22 1.33 8.18
C LEU A 46 2.12 1.12 6.68
N PRO A 47 1.28 0.17 6.22
CA PRO A 47 0.90 0.08 4.82
C PRO A 47 0.34 1.42 4.32
N PRO A 48 0.58 1.80 3.05
CA PRO A 48 -0.05 2.99 2.49
C PRO A 48 -1.56 2.79 2.35
N LYS A 49 -2.32 3.90 2.34
CA LYS A 49 -3.79 3.86 2.23
C LYS A 49 -4.29 3.16 0.97
N SER A 50 -3.49 3.11 -0.09
CA SER A 50 -3.80 2.37 -1.33
C SER A 50 -3.92 0.85 -1.13
N ARG A 51 -3.50 0.32 0.03
CA ARG A 51 -3.62 -1.09 0.40
C ARG A 51 -4.89 -1.40 1.19
N LEU A 52 -5.63 -0.37 1.58
CA LEU A 52 -6.93 -0.55 2.22
C LEU A 52 -7.90 -1.15 1.21
N PRO A 53 -8.74 -2.14 1.61
CA PRO A 53 -9.76 -2.68 0.73
C PRO A 53 -10.80 -1.61 0.41
N GLU A 54 -11.33 -1.69 -0.82
CA GLU A 54 -12.43 -0.83 -1.24
C GLU A 54 -13.70 -1.18 -0.46
N VAL A 55 -14.40 -0.15 0.02
CA VAL A 55 -15.65 -0.32 0.77
C VAL A 55 -16.82 -0.35 -0.22
N PRO A 56 -17.65 -1.41 -0.23
CA PRO A 56 -18.79 -1.52 -1.13
C PRO A 56 -19.79 -0.37 -0.98
N ALA A 57 -20.53 -0.10 -2.06
CA ALA A 57 -21.53 0.96 -2.06
C ALA A 57 -22.62 0.71 -1.00
N GLY A 58 -22.98 1.76 -0.26
CA GLY A 58 -23.99 1.68 0.81
C GLY A 58 -23.40 1.39 2.19
N ALA A 59 -22.20 0.80 2.27
CA ALA A 59 -21.41 0.78 3.50
C ALA A 59 -20.63 2.08 3.66
N SER A 60 -20.28 2.45 4.90
CA SER A 60 -19.53 3.68 5.16
C SER A 60 -18.44 3.48 6.20
N VAL A 61 -17.29 4.13 5.97
CA VAL A 61 -16.21 4.18 6.97
C VAL A 61 -16.63 5.17 8.05
N VAL A 62 -16.78 4.68 9.28
CA VAL A 62 -17.15 5.51 10.44
C VAL A 62 -15.96 5.89 11.29
N ASP A 63 -14.84 5.18 11.17
CA ASP A 63 -13.59 5.48 11.86
C ASP A 63 -12.38 4.90 11.10
N GLU A 64 -11.25 5.60 11.14
CA GLU A 64 -9.94 5.15 10.64
C GLU A 64 -8.88 5.45 11.72
N SER A 65 -8.32 4.39 12.32
CA SER A 65 -7.30 4.51 13.36
C SER A 65 -6.01 3.78 12.98
N THR A 66 -4.96 4.08 13.76
CA THR A 66 -3.69 3.36 13.73
C THR A 66 -3.51 2.70 15.08
N GLU A 67 -3.26 1.40 15.06
CA GLU A 67 -3.05 0.60 16.26
C GLU A 67 -1.65 0.01 16.24
N CYS A 68 -1.00 -0.08 17.41
CA CYS A 68 0.34 -0.63 17.55
C CYS A 68 0.41 -1.55 18.77
N ALA A 69 0.96 -2.74 18.59
CA ALA A 69 1.20 -3.70 19.67
C ALA A 69 2.54 -4.42 19.45
N SER A 70 2.80 -5.48 20.22
CA SER A 70 4.04 -6.27 20.12
C SER A 70 4.26 -6.93 18.75
N GLY A 71 3.22 -7.02 17.91
CA GLY A 71 3.31 -7.52 16.53
C GLY A 71 3.44 -6.41 15.47
N GLY A 72 3.72 -5.19 15.90
CA GLY A 72 3.87 -4.02 15.04
C GLY A 72 2.62 -3.16 14.94
N CYS A 73 2.62 -2.26 13.97
CA CYS A 73 1.55 -1.30 13.75
C CYS A 73 0.70 -1.66 12.52
N TRP A 74 -0.61 -1.44 12.62
CA TRP A 74 -1.55 -1.65 11.53
C TRP A 74 -2.56 -0.51 11.45
N ARG A 75 -3.16 -0.37 10.26
CA ARG A 75 -4.32 0.49 10.07
C ARG A 75 -5.58 -0.27 10.42
N GLN A 76 -6.51 0.40 11.08
CA GLN A 76 -7.82 -0.15 11.41
C GLN A 76 -8.90 0.73 10.79
N LEU A 77 -9.82 0.12 10.04
CA LEU A 77 -11.02 0.77 9.50
C LEU A 77 -12.24 0.18 10.17
N THR A 78 -13.06 1.04 10.76
CA THR A 78 -14.38 0.64 11.22
C THR A 78 -15.40 0.98 10.15
N VAL A 79 -16.09 -0.03 9.63
CA VAL A 79 -17.06 0.10 8.56
C VAL A 79 -18.45 -0.24 9.09
N ALA A 80 -19.39 0.69 8.89
CA ALA A 80 -20.81 0.45 9.09
C ALA A 80 -21.40 -0.22 7.83
N PRO A 81 -22.07 -1.38 7.96
CA PRO A 81 -22.75 -2.03 6.85
C PRO A 81 -23.88 -1.18 6.26
N ALA A 82 -24.30 -1.52 5.03
CA ALA A 82 -25.48 -0.92 4.43
C ALA A 82 -26.76 -1.26 5.24
N ALA A 83 -27.81 -0.46 5.05
CA ALA A 83 -29.08 -0.71 5.73
C ALA A 83 -29.63 -2.11 5.39
N GLY A 84 -29.89 -2.93 6.41
CA GLY A 84 -30.37 -4.30 6.25
C GLY A 84 -29.27 -5.34 5.96
N GLN A 85 -28.00 -4.93 5.88
CA GLN A 85 -26.85 -5.81 5.73
C GLN A 85 -26.22 -6.11 7.10
N THR A 86 -25.81 -7.36 7.32
CA THR A 86 -25.04 -7.73 8.51
C THR A 86 -23.54 -7.46 8.30
N PRO A 87 -22.75 -7.21 9.36
CA PRO A 87 -21.29 -7.11 9.25
C PRO A 87 -20.63 -8.35 8.63
N GLU A 88 -21.17 -9.54 8.88
CA GLU A 88 -20.68 -10.80 8.32
C GLU A 88 -20.93 -10.90 6.82
N ASP A 89 -22.08 -10.41 6.34
CA ASP A 89 -22.37 -10.34 4.91
C ASP A 89 -21.50 -9.29 4.22
N LEU A 90 -21.24 -8.16 4.87
CA LEU A 90 -20.28 -7.16 4.39
C LEU A 90 -18.85 -7.76 4.30
N ALA A 91 -18.41 -8.50 5.33
CA ALA A 91 -17.11 -9.18 5.32
C ALA A 91 -17.02 -10.17 4.15
N ARG A 92 -18.10 -10.92 3.87
CA ARG A 92 -18.18 -11.85 2.75
C ARG A 92 -18.13 -11.14 1.40
N GLU A 93 -18.85 -10.03 1.25
CA GLU A 93 -18.83 -9.20 0.04
C GLU A 93 -17.43 -8.62 -0.22
N MET A 94 -16.74 -8.17 0.82
CA MET A 94 -15.35 -7.69 0.73
C MET A 94 -14.33 -8.82 0.57
N GLY A 95 -14.75 -10.09 0.67
CA GLY A 95 -13.87 -11.25 0.63
C GLY A 95 -12.89 -11.31 1.80
N LEU A 96 -13.35 -10.92 3.00
CA LEU A 96 -12.59 -10.83 4.26
C LEU A 96 -13.13 -11.81 5.33
N THR A 97 -13.80 -12.89 4.93
CA THR A 97 -14.21 -13.97 5.85
C THR A 97 -13.00 -14.71 6.44
N GLU A 98 -11.89 -14.69 5.73
CA GLU A 98 -10.60 -15.18 6.18
C GLU A 98 -9.55 -14.08 5.97
N GLU A 99 -8.48 -14.13 6.76
CA GLU A 99 -7.33 -13.24 6.57
C GLU A 99 -6.67 -13.52 5.22
N ARG A 100 -6.35 -12.45 4.50
CA ARG A 100 -5.72 -12.50 3.18
C ARG A 100 -4.35 -11.89 3.23
N LYS A 101 -3.39 -12.56 2.59
CA LYS A 101 -2.05 -12.03 2.35
C LYS A 101 -1.99 -11.43 0.96
N LEU A 102 -1.59 -10.16 0.89
CA LEU A 102 -1.39 -9.41 -0.34
C LEU A 102 0.11 -9.31 -0.62
N PRO A 103 0.57 -9.70 -1.82
CA PRO A 103 1.98 -9.63 -2.16
C PRO A 103 2.43 -8.16 -2.31
N PRO A 104 3.75 -7.92 -2.30
CA PRO A 104 4.34 -6.64 -2.66
C PRO A 104 3.86 -6.09 -4.00
N THR A 105 3.86 -4.77 -4.13
CA THR A 105 3.55 -4.02 -5.34
C THR A 105 4.71 -3.09 -5.70
N LEU A 106 4.68 -2.50 -6.89
CA LEU A 106 5.73 -1.56 -7.33
C LEU A 106 5.89 -0.36 -6.39
N PHE A 107 4.78 0.09 -5.78
CA PHE A 107 4.73 1.29 -4.93
C PHE A 107 4.58 0.97 -3.43
N ASP A 108 4.60 -0.31 -3.07
CA ASP A 108 4.62 -0.79 -1.70
C ASP A 108 5.30 -2.16 -1.70
N PRO A 109 6.58 -2.25 -1.35
CA PRO A 109 7.34 -3.46 -1.52
C PRO A 109 7.15 -4.42 -0.32
N GLY A 110 6.30 -4.07 0.66
CA GLY A 110 5.92 -4.93 1.78
C GLY A 110 4.79 -5.91 1.43
N SER A 111 4.88 -7.13 1.97
CA SER A 111 3.71 -8.03 2.06
C SER A 111 2.76 -7.50 3.12
N VAL A 112 1.46 -7.58 2.86
CA VAL A 112 0.44 -7.02 3.75
C VAL A 112 -0.58 -8.09 4.09
N TYR A 113 -0.96 -8.21 5.35
CA TYR A 113 -2.13 -8.99 5.75
C TYR A 113 -3.35 -8.07 5.87
N VAL A 114 -4.50 -8.58 5.43
CA VAL A 114 -5.80 -7.90 5.51
C VAL A 114 -6.77 -8.87 6.13
N GLY A 115 -7.34 -8.49 7.27
CA GLY A 115 -8.36 -9.28 7.95
C GLY A 115 -9.51 -8.40 8.41
N ALA A 116 -10.57 -9.04 8.88
CA ALA A 116 -11.70 -8.35 9.45
C ALA A 116 -12.27 -9.11 10.65
N ARG A 117 -12.88 -8.38 11.57
CA ARG A 117 -13.63 -8.94 12.70
C ARG A 117 -14.89 -8.13 12.94
N VAL A 118 -15.93 -8.78 13.45
CA VAL A 118 -17.19 -8.12 13.80
C VAL A 118 -17.15 -7.66 15.26
N ALA A 119 -17.53 -6.41 15.49
CA ALA A 119 -17.70 -5.86 16.84
C ALA A 119 -18.77 -4.75 16.80
N ASP A 120 -19.65 -4.72 17.80
CA ASP A 120 -20.68 -3.68 17.97
C ASP A 120 -21.55 -3.42 16.72
N GLY A 121 -21.89 -4.48 15.98
CA GLY A 121 -22.68 -4.37 14.76
C GLY A 121 -21.94 -3.71 13.59
N ARG A 122 -20.61 -3.63 13.65
CA ARG A 122 -19.74 -3.05 12.63
C ARG A 122 -18.67 -4.06 12.21
N LEU A 123 -18.10 -3.82 11.03
CA LEU A 123 -16.96 -4.57 10.54
C LEU A 123 -15.68 -3.78 10.81
N ILE A 124 -14.78 -4.34 11.61
CA ILE A 124 -13.46 -3.78 11.87
C ILE A 124 -12.47 -4.48 10.95
N VAL A 125 -12.00 -3.77 9.93
CA VAL A 125 -10.97 -4.21 8.99
C VAL A 125 -9.61 -3.77 9.51
N HIS A 126 -8.60 -4.64 9.42
CA HIS A 126 -7.23 -4.30 9.77
C HIS A 126 -6.26 -4.63 8.63
N VAL A 127 -5.24 -3.78 8.46
CA VAL A 127 -4.25 -3.86 7.39
C VAL A 127 -2.87 -3.55 7.95
N GLY A 128 -1.99 -4.54 7.99
CA GLY A 128 -0.64 -4.43 8.54
C GLY A 128 0.41 -5.07 7.64
N TYR A 129 1.68 -4.72 7.83
CA TYR A 129 2.78 -5.43 7.18
C TYR A 129 3.02 -6.78 7.85
N GLU A 130 3.37 -7.79 7.05
CA GLU A 130 3.78 -9.13 7.51
C GLU A 130 5.28 -9.19 7.83
#